data_AF-A0A2D6XB89-F1
#
_entry.id   AF-A0A2D6XB89-F1
#
_cell.length_a   1.000
_cell.length_b   1.000
_cell.length_c   1.000
_cell.angle_alpha   90.00
_cell.angle_beta   90.00
_cell.angle_gamma   90.00
#
_symmetry.space_group_name_H-M   'P 1'
#
loop_
_entity.id
_entity.type
_entity.pdbx_description
1 polymer ?
#
loop_
_entity_poly.entity_id
_entity_poly.type
_entity_poly.pdbx_seq_one_letter_code
_entity_poly.pdbx_strand_id
1 'polypeptide(L)'
;MTRSGSSRKRFGLLAFDIIGRDLARVVRDALTERDALVLELRYGLAGAKPQTLRQVGKRFGVSGERIRQIEAKALRSYRKRLCWALFQDCAESAEFRVRALDLLGKLEEETKERERERLRPENLPWYDRPIEVLNLSKRVQNALRRNNYNCLGQVVTAHDRRLLDCQGFGPTYLAELNGAIELYVKKEEEGERENGLHPVLS
;
A
#
# COMPACT_ATOMS: atom_id res chain seq x y z
N MET A 1 -48.23 13.92 45.87
CA MET A 1 -48.21 13.58 44.44
C MET A 1 -47.21 14.52 43.77
N THR A 2 -45.95 14.10 43.56
CA THR A 2 -45.34 13.74 42.24
C THR A 2 -45.40 14.88 41.20
N ARG A 3 -44.33 15.33 40.52
CA ARG A 3 -43.01 14.74 40.26
C ARG A 3 -42.04 15.83 39.74
N SER A 4 -40.81 15.75 40.23
CA SER A 4 -39.53 16.02 39.57
C SER A 4 -39.52 16.37 38.07
N GLY A 5 -38.81 17.44 37.72
CA GLY A 5 -38.33 17.72 36.37
C GLY A 5 -36.85 18.11 36.38
N SER A 6 -35.94 17.17 36.65
CA SER A 6 -34.50 17.35 36.46
C SER A 6 -33.87 16.04 35.98
N SER A 7 -33.71 15.91 34.66
CA SER A 7 -32.92 14.82 34.05
C SER A 7 -32.58 15.16 32.60
N ARG A 8 -31.65 16.09 32.42
CA ARG A 8 -30.90 16.27 31.15
C ARG A 8 -29.41 16.51 31.41
N LYS A 9 -28.75 15.74 32.27
CA LYS A 9 -27.28 15.80 32.44
C LYS A 9 -26.67 14.46 32.91
N ARG A 10 -26.95 13.34 32.22
CA ARG A 10 -26.29 12.05 32.56
C ARG A 10 -25.52 11.36 31.43
N PHE A 11 -25.71 11.74 30.17
CA PHE A 11 -24.97 11.11 29.06
C PHE A 11 -23.59 11.72 28.74
N GLY A 12 -23.29 12.94 29.23
CA GLY A 12 -22.05 13.64 28.88
C GLY A 12 -20.80 13.22 29.68
N LEU A 13 -20.96 12.66 30.89
CA LEU A 13 -19.81 12.34 31.75
C LEU A 13 -19.20 10.95 31.43
N LEU A 14 -20.03 9.95 31.16
CA LEU A 14 -19.56 8.57 30.92
C LEU A 14 -18.75 8.43 29.62
N ALA A 15 -19.09 9.19 28.58
CA ALA A 15 -18.32 9.20 27.34
C ALA A 15 -16.93 9.81 27.53
N PHE A 16 -16.79 10.84 28.36
CA PHE A 16 -15.50 11.49 28.63
C PHE A 16 -14.55 10.58 29.43
N ASP A 17 -15.10 9.77 30.36
CA ASP A 17 -14.32 8.86 31.20
C ASP A 17 -13.81 7.62 30.44
N ILE A 18 -14.58 7.12 29.46
CA ILE A 18 -14.16 6.01 28.59
C ILE A 18 -13.08 6.50 27.61
N ILE A 19 -13.32 7.65 26.97
CA ILE A 19 -12.34 8.27 26.07
C ILE A 19 -11.05 8.64 26.82
N GLY A 20 -11.15 9.11 28.08
CA GLY A 20 -10.01 9.50 28.89
C GLY A 20 -9.05 8.35 29.21
N ARG A 21 -9.57 7.16 29.57
CA ARG A 21 -8.73 5.99 29.90
C ARG A 21 -7.96 5.46 28.69
N ASP A 22 -8.62 5.38 27.53
CA ASP A 22 -7.97 4.92 26.31
C ASP A 22 -6.99 5.96 25.75
N LEU A 23 -7.33 7.24 25.87
CA LEU A 23 -6.43 8.33 25.52
C LEU A 23 -5.16 8.30 26.39
N ALA A 24 -5.27 8.05 27.70
CA ALA A 24 -4.11 7.98 28.59
C ALA A 24 -3.13 6.87 28.17
N ARG A 25 -3.64 5.68 27.82
CA ARG A 25 -2.82 4.57 27.34
C ARG A 25 -2.12 4.91 26.02
N VAL A 26 -2.88 5.44 25.06
CA VAL A 26 -2.34 5.80 23.75
C VAL A 26 -1.33 6.95 23.81
N VAL A 27 -1.57 7.91 24.70
CA VAL A 27 -0.66 9.04 24.94
C VAL A 27 0.67 8.56 25.50
N ARG A 28 0.67 7.66 26.50
CA ARG A 28 1.92 7.13 27.07
C ARG A 28 2.78 6.38 26.06
N ASP A 29 2.17 5.68 25.10
CA ASP A 29 2.92 4.94 24.09
C ASP A 29 3.40 5.83 22.92
N ALA A 30 2.78 6.99 22.68
CA ALA A 30 3.00 7.80 21.47
C ALA A 30 3.76 9.11 21.72
N LEU A 31 3.86 9.55 22.97
CA LEU A 31 4.46 10.81 23.38
C LEU A 31 5.57 10.58 24.38
N THR A 32 6.46 11.57 24.51
CA THR A 32 7.48 11.54 25.56
C THR A 32 6.82 11.60 26.94
N GLU A 33 7.46 11.03 27.96
CA GLU A 33 6.94 11.00 29.33
C GLU A 33 6.55 12.41 29.84
N ARG A 34 7.33 13.43 29.45
CA ARG A 34 7.04 14.84 29.75
C ARG A 34 5.76 15.35 29.08
N ASP A 35 5.52 15.01 27.82
CA ASP A 35 4.33 15.41 27.07
C ASP A 35 3.07 14.63 27.54
N ALA A 36 3.24 13.38 27.97
CA ALA A 36 2.17 12.59 28.57
C ALA A 36 1.69 13.22 29.89
N LEU A 37 2.62 13.61 30.78
CA LEU A 37 2.30 14.30 32.04
C LEU A 37 1.55 15.63 31.83
N VAL A 38 1.89 16.38 30.77
CA VAL A 38 1.16 17.60 30.39
C VAL A 38 -0.31 17.31 30.08
N LEU A 39 -0.59 16.21 29.38
CA LEU A 39 -1.95 15.80 29.02
C LEU A 39 -2.71 15.17 30.18
N GLU A 40 -2.03 14.41 31.04
CA GLU A 40 -2.60 13.87 32.28
C GLU A 40 -3.12 14.98 33.19
N LEU A 41 -2.35 16.07 33.35
CA LEU A 41 -2.77 17.25 34.11
C LEU A 41 -3.86 18.07 33.40
N ARG A 42 -3.83 18.14 32.07
CA ARG A 42 -4.82 18.88 31.27
C ARG A 42 -6.21 18.24 31.36
N TYR A 43 -6.28 16.92 31.24
CA TYR A 43 -7.54 16.17 31.18
C TYR A 43 -7.90 15.46 32.49
N GLY A 44 -7.01 15.46 33.49
CA GLY A 44 -7.26 14.80 34.78
C GLY A 44 -7.17 13.28 34.73
N LEU A 45 -6.36 12.72 33.82
CA LEU A 45 -6.34 11.29 33.48
C LEU A 45 -5.86 10.35 34.61
N ALA A 46 -5.41 10.91 35.72
CA ALA A 46 -4.98 10.18 36.93
C ALA A 46 -5.81 10.54 38.18
N GLY A 47 -7.06 10.98 38.00
CA GLY A 47 -7.92 11.42 39.11
C GLY A 47 -7.63 12.84 39.60
N ALA A 48 -6.75 13.58 38.92
CA ALA A 48 -6.50 15.00 39.16
C ALA A 48 -7.60 15.88 38.55
N LYS A 49 -7.85 17.06 39.12
CA LYS A 49 -8.76 18.04 38.49
C LYS A 49 -8.13 18.56 37.18
N PRO A 50 -8.91 18.67 36.08
CA PRO A 50 -8.40 19.17 34.81
C PRO A 50 -7.91 20.62 34.97
N GLN A 51 -6.69 20.89 34.50
CA GLN A 51 -6.06 22.21 34.57
C GLN A 51 -6.14 22.94 33.23
N THR A 52 -6.15 24.27 33.23
CA THR A 52 -6.17 25.07 31.99
C THR A 52 -4.79 25.10 31.32
N LEU A 53 -4.74 25.39 30.01
CA LEU A 53 -3.49 25.52 29.25
C LEU A 53 -2.49 26.49 29.92
N ARG A 54 -2.98 27.58 30.52
CA ARG A 54 -2.15 28.56 31.22
C ARG A 54 -1.60 28.02 32.54
N GLN A 55 -2.40 27.26 33.29
CA GLN A 55 -1.98 26.65 34.56
C GLN A 55 -0.93 25.56 34.34
N VAL A 56 -1.15 24.70 33.33
CA VAL A 56 -0.19 23.67 32.94
C VAL A 56 1.08 24.34 32.39
N GLY A 57 0.96 25.38 31.56
CA GLY A 57 2.10 26.09 30.99
C GLY A 57 3.01 26.69 32.06
N LYS A 58 2.41 27.30 33.08
CA LYS A 58 3.14 27.84 34.22
C LYS A 58 3.89 26.76 35.02
N ARG A 59 3.33 25.56 35.16
CA ARG A 59 3.99 24.42 35.85
C ARG A 59 5.18 23.86 35.09
N PHE A 60 5.08 23.78 33.75
CA PHE A 60 6.12 23.18 32.91
C PHE A 60 7.11 24.19 32.32
N GLY A 61 6.94 25.48 32.60
CA GLY A 61 7.77 26.56 32.05
C GLY A 61 7.59 26.74 30.55
N VAL A 62 6.41 26.42 30.01
CA VAL A 62 6.11 26.46 28.57
C VAL A 62 4.92 27.37 28.29
N SER A 63 4.83 27.89 27.05
CA SER A 63 3.68 28.67 26.62
C SER A 63 2.43 27.80 26.51
N GLY A 64 1.25 28.41 26.66
CA GLY A 64 -0.03 27.71 26.45
C GLY A 64 -0.16 27.15 25.02
N GLU A 65 0.44 27.81 24.03
CA GLU A 65 0.46 27.34 22.64
C GLU A 65 1.28 26.06 22.48
N ARG A 66 2.40 25.91 23.21
CA ARG A 66 3.17 24.66 23.21
C ARG A 66 2.32 23.49 23.71
N ILE A 67 1.49 23.71 24.72
CA ILE A 67 0.59 22.68 25.25
C ILE A 67 -0.50 22.32 24.24
N ARG A 68 -1.05 23.32 23.53
CA ARG A 68 -2.00 23.09 22.45
C ARG A 68 -1.39 22.24 21.32
N GLN A 69 -0.12 22.47 20.97
CA GLN A 69 0.59 21.67 19.97
C GLN A 69 0.74 20.21 20.42
N ILE A 70 1.08 19.99 21.69
CA ILE A 70 1.18 18.65 22.28
C ILE A 70 -0.19 17.95 22.26
N GLU A 71 -1.27 18.66 22.62
CA GLU A 71 -2.65 18.17 22.56
C GLU A 71 -3.07 17.77 21.14
N ALA A 72 -2.79 18.62 20.15
CA ALA A 72 -3.10 18.32 18.76
C ALA A 72 -2.29 17.11 18.24
N LYS A 73 -1.03 16.96 18.66
CA LYS A 73 -0.20 15.80 18.31
C LYS A 73 -0.77 14.51 18.91
N ALA A 74 -1.18 14.54 20.17
CA ALA A 74 -1.80 13.42 20.87
C ALA A 74 -3.09 12.95 20.19
N LEU A 75 -4.00 13.89 19.91
CA LEU A 75 -5.29 13.59 19.28
C LEU A 75 -5.12 13.05 17.86
N ARG A 76 -4.15 13.53 17.09
CA ARG A 76 -3.83 12.97 15.77
C ARG A 76 -3.36 11.52 15.86
N SER A 77 -2.43 11.21 16.78
CA SER A 77 -1.99 9.83 17.01
C SER A 77 -3.13 8.92 17.49
N TYR A 78 -3.99 9.41 18.38
CA TYR A 78 -5.15 8.67 18.87
C TYR A 78 -6.13 8.34 17.74
N ARG A 79 -6.46 9.32 16.88
CA ARG A 79 -7.31 9.09 15.70
C ARG A 79 -6.70 8.10 14.71
N LYS A 80 -5.38 8.17 14.48
CA LYS A 80 -4.68 7.21 13.60
C LYS A 80 -4.75 5.79 14.17
N ARG A 81 -4.54 5.61 15.48
CA ARG A 81 -4.66 4.31 16.14
C ARG A 81 -6.09 3.79 16.15
N LEU A 82 -7.10 4.63 16.42
CA LEU A 82 -8.50 4.24 16.32
C LEU A 82 -8.88 3.84 14.90
N CYS A 83 -8.48 4.61 13.88
CA CYS A 83 -8.75 4.27 12.48
C CYS A 83 -8.06 2.96 12.09
N TRP A 84 -6.85 2.73 12.58
CA TRP A 84 -6.11 1.50 12.31
C TRP A 84 -6.68 0.30 13.07
N ALA A 85 -7.10 0.47 14.33
CA ALA A 85 -7.75 -0.59 15.11
C ALA A 85 -9.12 -0.95 14.53
N LEU A 86 -9.95 0.04 14.20
CA LEU A 86 -11.21 -0.17 13.50
C LEU A 86 -10.99 -0.82 12.12
N PHE A 87 -9.90 -0.49 11.43
CA PHE A 87 -9.49 -1.16 10.19
C PHE A 87 -9.05 -2.60 10.44
N GLN A 88 -8.30 -2.89 11.51
CA GLN A 88 -7.92 -4.26 11.88
C GLN A 88 -9.13 -5.11 12.25
N ASP A 89 -10.04 -4.57 13.05
CA ASP A 89 -11.29 -5.24 13.42
C ASP A 89 -12.16 -5.51 12.18
N CYS A 90 -12.18 -4.57 11.21
CA CYS A 90 -12.81 -4.81 9.90
C CYS A 90 -12.05 -5.83 9.02
N ALA A 91 -10.72 -5.86 9.06
CA ALA A 91 -9.88 -6.76 8.26
C ALA A 91 -9.88 -8.21 8.77
N GLU A 92 -10.23 -8.42 10.04
CA GLU A 92 -10.44 -9.76 10.61
C GLU A 92 -11.82 -10.34 10.32
N SER A 93 -12.78 -9.53 9.87
CA SER A 93 -14.07 -10.05 9.41
C SER A 93 -13.89 -10.94 8.18
N ALA A 94 -14.43 -12.16 8.25
CA ALA A 94 -14.42 -13.13 7.15
C ALA A 94 -15.02 -12.53 5.86
N GLU A 95 -16.02 -11.66 5.98
CA GLU A 95 -16.67 -10.99 4.86
C GLU A 95 -15.72 -10.04 4.12
N PHE A 96 -14.85 -9.32 4.85
CA PHE A 96 -13.87 -8.44 4.23
C PHE A 96 -12.77 -9.22 3.53
N ARG A 97 -12.31 -10.34 4.12
CA ARG A 97 -11.30 -11.22 3.50
C ARG A 97 -11.79 -11.84 2.20
N VAL A 98 -13.03 -12.36 2.17
CA VAL A 98 -13.62 -12.92 0.95
C VAL A 98 -13.78 -11.84 -0.12
N ARG A 99 -14.25 -10.64 0.26
CA ARG A 99 -14.40 -9.52 -0.67
C ARG A 99 -13.06 -8.99 -1.18
N ALA A 100 -12.03 -8.96 -0.33
CA ALA A 100 -10.68 -8.59 -0.72
C ALA A 100 -10.08 -9.63 -1.67
N LEU A 101 -10.26 -10.92 -1.42
CA LEU A 101 -9.81 -11.99 -2.32
C LEU A 101 -10.55 -11.95 -3.67
N ASP A 102 -11.85 -11.68 -3.68
CA ASP A 102 -12.64 -11.50 -4.90
C ASP A 102 -12.17 -10.28 -5.71
N LEU A 103 -11.90 -9.15 -5.04
CA LEU A 103 -11.34 -7.95 -5.69
C LEU A 103 -9.92 -8.19 -6.21
N LEU A 104 -9.06 -8.86 -5.44
CA LEU A 104 -7.72 -9.24 -5.87
C LEU A 104 -7.78 -10.18 -7.06
N GLY A 105 -8.70 -11.16 -7.05
CA GLY A 105 -8.94 -12.04 -8.19
C GLY A 105 -9.40 -11.27 -9.43
N LYS A 106 -10.33 -10.32 -9.28
CA LYS A 106 -10.77 -9.45 -10.39
C LYS A 106 -9.64 -8.58 -10.93
N LEU A 107 -8.81 -8.02 -10.06
CA LEU A 107 -7.64 -7.24 -10.46
C LEU A 107 -6.58 -8.11 -11.14
N GLU A 108 -6.35 -9.32 -10.65
CA GLU A 108 -5.44 -10.28 -11.29
C GLU A 108 -5.94 -10.69 -12.67
N GLU A 109 -7.24 -10.97 -12.84
CA GLU A 109 -7.81 -11.30 -14.15
C GLU A 109 -7.82 -10.09 -15.08
N GLU A 110 -8.14 -8.90 -14.57
CA GLU A 110 -8.09 -7.66 -15.36
C GLU A 110 -6.67 -7.30 -15.80
N THR A 111 -5.67 -7.52 -14.93
CA THR A 111 -4.26 -7.31 -15.28
C THR A 111 -3.76 -8.34 -16.29
N LYS A 112 -4.10 -9.63 -16.11
CA LYS A 112 -3.79 -10.69 -17.09
C LYS A 112 -4.45 -10.42 -18.44
N GLU A 113 -5.69 -9.96 -18.46
CA GLU A 113 -6.41 -9.67 -19.70
C GLU A 113 -5.80 -8.45 -20.41
N ARG A 114 -5.49 -7.38 -19.66
CA ARG A 114 -4.76 -6.22 -20.19
C ARG A 114 -3.39 -6.61 -20.75
N GLU A 115 -2.65 -7.49 -20.07
CA GLU A 115 -1.39 -8.03 -20.58
C GLU A 115 -1.59 -8.86 -21.85
N ARG A 116 -2.59 -9.75 -21.89
CA ARG A 116 -2.91 -10.54 -23.09
C ARG A 116 -3.29 -9.67 -24.27
N GLU A 117 -4.10 -8.64 -24.04
CA GLU A 117 -4.48 -7.64 -25.04
C GLU A 117 -3.26 -6.88 -25.56
N ARG A 118 -2.37 -6.42 -24.66
CA ARG A 118 -1.12 -5.74 -25.02
C ARG A 118 -0.19 -6.64 -25.83
N LEU A 119 -0.12 -7.92 -25.49
CA LEU A 119 0.77 -8.91 -26.11
C LEU A 119 0.16 -9.56 -27.36
N ARG A 120 -0.97 -9.06 -27.87
CA ARG A 120 -1.50 -9.49 -29.17
C ARG A 120 -0.49 -9.22 -30.29
N PRO A 121 -0.32 -10.13 -31.27
CA PRO A 121 0.62 -9.94 -32.38
C PRO A 121 0.44 -8.60 -33.12
N GLU A 122 -0.81 -8.16 -33.28
CA GLU A 122 -1.15 -6.91 -33.97
C GLU A 122 -0.62 -5.66 -33.24
N ASN A 123 -0.41 -5.75 -31.93
CA ASN A 123 0.06 -4.66 -31.08
C ASN A 123 1.59 -4.66 -30.89
N LEU A 124 2.30 -5.58 -31.55
CA LEU A 124 3.74 -5.77 -31.39
C LEU A 124 4.45 -5.51 -32.74
N PRO A 125 4.93 -4.28 -33.01
CA PRO A 125 5.60 -3.95 -34.29
C PRO A 125 6.82 -4.82 -34.60
N TRP A 126 7.43 -5.41 -33.58
CA TRP A 126 8.59 -6.28 -33.66
C TRP A 126 8.24 -7.78 -33.59
N TYR A 127 6.97 -8.17 -33.67
CA TYR A 127 6.52 -9.56 -33.50
C TYR A 127 7.31 -10.55 -34.37
N ASP A 128 7.48 -10.24 -35.65
CA ASP A 128 8.15 -11.09 -36.63
C ASP A 128 9.69 -10.98 -36.60
N ARG A 129 10.26 -10.19 -35.69
CA ARG A 129 11.72 -10.06 -35.58
C ARG A 129 12.32 -11.41 -35.17
N PRO A 130 13.43 -11.84 -35.80
CA PRO A 130 13.97 -13.15 -35.54
C PRO A 130 14.72 -13.17 -34.19
N ILE A 131 14.74 -14.30 -33.49
CA ILE A 131 15.26 -14.40 -32.10
C ILE A 131 16.73 -14.02 -31.93
N GLU A 132 17.51 -13.99 -33.01
CA GLU A 132 18.94 -13.64 -32.99
C GLU A 132 19.18 -12.20 -32.56
N VAL A 133 18.18 -11.33 -32.75
CA VAL A 133 18.25 -9.91 -32.35
C VAL A 133 18.45 -9.77 -30.83
N LEU A 134 17.99 -10.75 -30.04
CA LEU A 134 18.17 -10.78 -28.58
C LEU A 134 19.60 -11.10 -28.13
N ASN A 135 20.52 -11.41 -29.06
CA ASN A 135 21.92 -11.74 -28.77
C ASN A 135 22.12 -12.80 -27.65
N LEU A 136 21.19 -13.76 -27.58
CA LEU A 136 21.20 -14.84 -26.59
C LEU A 136 22.33 -15.84 -26.84
N SER A 137 22.72 -16.58 -25.81
CA SER A 137 23.65 -17.68 -25.92
C SER A 137 23.15 -18.74 -26.90
N LYS A 138 24.08 -19.40 -27.62
CA LYS A 138 23.74 -20.45 -28.61
C LYS A 138 22.95 -21.60 -27.99
N ARG A 139 23.09 -21.84 -26.69
CA ARG A 139 22.32 -22.86 -25.96
C ARG A 139 20.85 -22.46 -25.87
N VAL A 140 20.55 -21.22 -25.48
CA VAL A 140 19.18 -20.70 -25.39
C VAL A 140 18.55 -20.58 -26.78
N GLN A 141 19.28 -20.07 -27.78
CA GLN A 141 18.79 -20.00 -29.17
C GLN A 141 18.42 -21.39 -29.72
N ASN A 142 19.27 -22.40 -29.50
CA ASN A 142 18.99 -23.76 -29.96
C ASN A 142 17.82 -24.40 -29.20
N ALA A 143 17.65 -24.09 -27.91
CA ALA A 143 16.51 -24.56 -27.12
C ALA A 143 15.19 -23.95 -27.62
N LEU A 144 15.17 -22.65 -27.91
CA LEU A 144 14.01 -21.95 -28.46
C LEU A 144 13.61 -22.50 -29.83
N ARG A 145 14.57 -22.66 -30.75
CA ARG A 145 14.33 -23.23 -32.09
C ARG A 145 13.79 -24.66 -32.05
N ARG A 146 14.30 -25.50 -31.14
CA ARG A 146 13.80 -26.87 -30.96
C ARG A 146 12.34 -26.92 -30.52
N ASN A 147 11.87 -25.87 -29.84
CA ASN A 147 10.49 -25.72 -29.40
C ASN A 147 9.66 -24.81 -30.32
N ASN A 148 10.14 -24.57 -31.56
CA ASN A 148 9.50 -23.76 -32.59
C ASN A 148 9.30 -22.26 -32.25
N TYR A 149 10.11 -21.72 -31.34
CA TYR A 149 10.17 -20.28 -31.10
C TYR A 149 11.25 -19.66 -31.99
N ASN A 150 10.82 -19.08 -33.12
CA ASN A 150 11.71 -18.53 -34.15
C ASN A 150 11.68 -17.01 -34.26
N CYS A 151 10.60 -16.38 -33.78
CA CYS A 151 10.49 -14.92 -33.70
C CYS A 151 10.27 -14.43 -32.26
N LEU A 152 10.57 -13.16 -32.04
CA LEU A 152 10.48 -12.48 -30.76
C LEU A 152 9.06 -12.49 -30.21
N GLY A 153 8.08 -12.26 -31.07
CA GLY A 153 6.66 -12.31 -30.71
C GLY A 153 6.23 -13.66 -30.13
N GLN A 154 6.66 -14.76 -30.73
CA GLN A 154 6.37 -16.11 -30.22
C GLN A 154 6.97 -16.36 -28.83
N VAL A 155 8.13 -15.77 -28.56
CA VAL A 155 8.80 -15.90 -27.25
C VAL A 155 8.11 -15.05 -26.20
N VAL A 156 7.80 -13.79 -26.49
CA VAL A 156 7.21 -12.85 -25.51
C VAL A 156 5.75 -13.21 -25.19
N THR A 157 5.03 -13.76 -26.16
CA THR A 157 3.66 -14.26 -25.95
C THR A 157 3.62 -15.64 -25.29
N ALA A 158 4.75 -16.35 -25.23
CA ALA A 158 4.85 -17.58 -24.47
C ALA A 158 4.95 -17.27 -22.98
N HIS A 159 3.98 -17.76 -22.20
CA HIS A 159 4.03 -17.63 -20.74
C HIS A 159 5.26 -18.35 -20.17
N ASP A 160 5.91 -17.75 -19.17
CA ASP A 160 7.07 -18.30 -18.45
C ASP A 160 6.92 -19.78 -18.08
N ARG A 161 5.72 -20.21 -17.67
CA ARG A 161 5.43 -21.62 -17.38
C ARG A 161 5.62 -22.54 -18.58
N ARG A 162 5.13 -22.16 -19.77
CA ARG A 162 5.31 -22.94 -21.00
C ARG A 162 6.77 -23.02 -21.41
N LEU A 163 7.56 -21.98 -21.14
CA LEU A 163 9.00 -21.98 -21.41
C LEU A 163 9.76 -22.87 -20.43
N LEU A 164 9.37 -22.89 -19.15
CA LEU A 164 9.98 -23.74 -18.12
C LEU A 164 9.62 -25.22 -18.25
N ASP A 165 8.47 -25.54 -18.85
CA ASP A 165 8.06 -26.92 -19.13
C ASP A 165 8.82 -27.52 -20.34
N CYS A 166 9.53 -26.71 -21.13
CA CYS A 166 10.34 -27.18 -22.25
C CYS A 166 11.56 -27.96 -21.78
N GLN A 167 11.83 -29.10 -22.42
CA GLN A 167 12.97 -29.94 -22.09
C GLN A 167 14.30 -29.18 -22.25
N GLY A 168 15.02 -28.99 -21.14
CA GLY A 168 16.33 -28.30 -21.12
C GLY A 168 16.25 -26.79 -20.91
N PHE A 169 15.07 -26.22 -20.62
CA PHE A 169 14.94 -24.86 -20.11
C PHE A 169 15.15 -24.84 -18.59
N GLY A 170 16.20 -24.14 -18.14
CA GLY A 170 16.48 -23.92 -16.72
C GLY A 170 16.17 -22.49 -16.30
N PRO A 171 16.12 -22.21 -14.98
CA PRO A 171 15.86 -20.86 -14.46
C PRO A 171 16.90 -19.83 -14.95
N THR A 172 18.15 -20.25 -15.17
CA THR A 172 19.22 -19.40 -15.72
C THR A 172 18.94 -18.99 -17.16
N TYR A 173 18.36 -19.87 -17.98
CA TYR A 173 18.02 -19.56 -19.38
C TYR A 173 16.83 -18.61 -19.46
N LEU A 174 15.87 -18.76 -18.55
CA LEU A 174 14.75 -17.83 -18.40
C LEU A 174 15.23 -16.43 -17.98
N ALA A 175 16.18 -16.34 -17.05
CA ALA A 175 16.75 -15.06 -16.62
C ALA A 175 17.51 -14.34 -17.76
N GLU A 176 18.32 -15.07 -18.52
CA GLU A 176 19.01 -14.54 -19.70
C GLU A 176 18.01 -14.04 -20.76
N LEU A 177 16.98 -14.83 -21.02
CA LEU A 177 15.92 -14.52 -21.97
C LEU A 177 15.13 -13.27 -21.58
N ASN A 178 14.63 -13.22 -20.35
CA ASN A 178 13.83 -12.11 -19.84
C ASN A 178 14.65 -10.81 -19.82
N GLY A 179 15.91 -10.88 -19.40
CA GLY A 179 16.81 -9.72 -19.43
C GLY A 179 17.07 -9.21 -20.85
N ALA A 180 17.26 -10.10 -21.82
CA ALA A 180 17.47 -9.71 -23.21
C ALA A 180 16.21 -9.09 -23.84
N ILE A 181 15.03 -9.66 -23.57
CA ILE A 181 13.74 -9.15 -24.04
C ILE A 181 13.47 -7.76 -23.46
N GLU A 182 13.66 -7.59 -22.15
CA GLU A 182 13.44 -6.30 -21.48
C GLU A 182 14.32 -5.19 -22.07
N LEU A 183 15.62 -5.49 -22.29
CA LEU A 183 16.55 -4.55 -22.92
C LEU A 183 16.17 -4.23 -24.36
N TYR A 184 15.65 -5.20 -25.11
CA TYR A 184 15.22 -4.98 -26.49
C TYR A 184 13.95 -4.12 -26.57
N VAL A 185 12.92 -4.46 -25.79
CA VAL A 185 11.66 -3.70 -25.72
C VAL A 185 11.93 -2.26 -25.31
N LYS A 186 12.79 -2.06 -24.30
CA LYS A 186 13.17 -0.71 -23.85
C LYS A 186 13.86 0.11 -24.94
N LYS A 187 14.73 -0.51 -25.76
CA LYS A 187 15.38 0.17 -26.89
C LYS A 187 14.40 0.54 -28.01
N GLU A 188 13.43 -0.32 -28.28
CA GLU A 188 12.38 -0.02 -29.27
C GLU A 188 11.49 1.14 -28.77
N GLU A 189 11.08 1.13 -27.49
CA GLU A 189 10.33 2.23 -26.87
C GLU A 189 11.13 3.55 -26.82
N GLU A 190 12.45 3.50 -26.67
CA GLU A 190 13.34 4.68 -26.72
C GLU A 190 13.57 5.18 -28.16
N GLY A 191 13.68 4.27 -29.14
CA GLY A 191 13.80 4.61 -30.56
C GLY A 191 12.52 5.19 -31.17
N GLU A 192 11.34 4.82 -30.65
CA GLU A 192 10.07 5.46 -31.01
C GLU A 192 9.96 6.89 -30.48
N ARG A 193 10.53 7.18 -29.29
CA ARG A 193 10.58 8.53 -28.71
C ARG A 193 11.49 9.48 -29.48
N GLU A 194 12.58 8.99 -30.06
CA GLU A 194 13.47 9.79 -30.92
C GLU A 194 12.91 10.02 -32.32
N ASN A 195 12.02 9.14 -32.82
CA ASN A 195 11.39 9.25 -34.14
C ASN A 195 9.99 9.91 -34.13
N GLY A 196 9.51 10.41 -32.98
CA GLY A 196 8.34 11.27 -32.90
C GLY A 196 6.97 10.61 -33.11
N LEU A 197 6.83 9.30 -32.87
CA LEU A 197 5.53 8.65 -32.79
C LEU A 197 5.17 8.43 -31.32
N HIS A 198 4.32 9.31 -30.81
CA HIS A 198 3.79 9.29 -29.46
C HIS A 198 2.85 8.07 -29.28
N PRO A 199 3.09 7.13 -28.34
CA PRO A 199 2.00 6.33 -27.83
C PRO A 199 1.20 7.24 -26.90
N VAL A 200 -0.10 7.35 -27.17
CA VAL A 200 -1.06 8.07 -26.33
C VAL A 200 -1.04 7.38 -24.95
N LEU A 201 -0.47 8.07 -23.96
CA LEU A 201 -0.58 7.67 -22.55
C LEU A 201 -1.64 8.56 -21.89
N SER A 202 -2.81 7.98 -21.66
CA SER A 202 -3.79 8.41 -20.67
C SER A 202 -4.46 7.17 -20.09
#